data_AF-A0A2J7TMH9-F1
#
_entry.id   AF-A0A2J7TMH9-F1
#
_cell.length_a   1.000
_cell.length_b   1.000
_cell.length_c   1.000
_cell.angle_alpha   90.00
_cell.angle_beta   90.00
_cell.angle_gamma   90.00
#
_symmetry.space_group_name_H-M   'P 1'
#
loop_
_entity.id
_entity.type
_entity.pdbx_description
1 polymer ?
#
loop_
_entity_poly.entity_id
_entity_poly.type
_entity_poly.pdbx_seq_one_letter_code
_entity_poly.pdbx_strand_id
1 'polypeptide(L)'
;MNPPSGLAENPAGLAVIRSQSIKALRPSMLSGEELDRFLVQLDEYARAAERERHIRARCDAGIDRWEDRRKEVGPLQDKAAEIRRFMRKPITTIRKARSKTIDDILFKAAVVEIVDPYDCVWSKTLGHSIVNDLLSAACEWRA
;
A
#
# COMPACT_ATOMS: atom_id res chain seq x y z
N MET A 1 -23.49 -3.37 4.33
CA MET A 1 -22.56 -4.50 4.08
C MET A 1 -21.36 -3.94 3.35
N ASN A 2 -20.14 -4.21 3.82
CA ASN A 2 -18.93 -3.86 3.08
C ASN A 2 -18.86 -4.75 1.83
N PRO A 3 -18.55 -4.20 0.64
CA PRO A 3 -18.39 -5.03 -0.55
C PRO A 3 -17.28 -6.08 -0.29
N PRO A 4 -17.45 -7.33 -0.73
CA PRO A 4 -16.40 -8.33 -0.60
C PRO A 4 -15.17 -7.88 -1.39
N SER A 5 -13.98 -8.04 -0.80
CA SER A 5 -12.72 -7.88 -1.55
C SER A 5 -12.63 -8.96 -2.63
N GLY A 6 -12.22 -8.61 -3.85
CA GLY A 6 -12.12 -9.54 -4.96
C GLY A 6 -11.52 -8.93 -6.22
N LEU A 7 -11.57 -9.67 -7.32
CA LEU A 7 -11.21 -9.21 -8.66
C LEU A 7 -12.49 -9.13 -9.49
N ALA A 8 -12.66 -8.08 -10.28
CA ALA A 8 -13.75 -7.94 -11.23
C ALA A 8 -13.25 -7.33 -12.53
N GLU A 9 -13.78 -7.80 -13.65
CA GLU A 9 -13.53 -7.15 -14.94
C GLU A 9 -14.24 -5.80 -15.02
N ASN A 10 -13.54 -4.82 -15.58
CA ASN A 10 -14.08 -3.55 -16.04
C ASN A 10 -13.67 -3.33 -17.51
N PRO A 11 -14.19 -2.29 -18.18
CA PRO A 11 -13.85 -2.01 -19.59
C PRO A 11 -12.35 -1.77 -19.88
N ALA A 12 -11.55 -1.51 -18.85
CA ALA A 12 -10.10 -1.33 -18.93
C ALA A 12 -9.30 -2.60 -18.56
N GLY A 13 -9.96 -3.70 -18.18
CA GLY A 13 -9.34 -4.97 -17.82
C GLY A 13 -9.72 -5.49 -16.43
N LEU A 14 -8.86 -6.31 -15.82
CA LEU A 14 -9.08 -6.86 -14.49
C LEU A 14 -8.84 -5.78 -13.41
N ALA A 15 -9.87 -5.45 -12.64
CA ALA A 15 -9.83 -4.48 -11.55
C ALA A 15 -9.94 -5.17 -10.19
N VAL A 16 -9.20 -4.66 -9.21
CA VAL A 16 -9.30 -5.11 -7.82
C VAL A 16 -10.48 -4.40 -7.15
N ILE A 17 -11.54 -5.13 -6.80
CA ILE A 17 -12.64 -4.62 -5.96
C ILE A 17 -12.26 -4.81 -4.50
N ARG A 18 -12.40 -3.77 -3.68
CA ARG A 18 -11.89 -3.77 -2.30
C ARG A 18 -13.04 -3.74 -1.30
N SER A 19 -13.00 -4.60 -0.29
CA SER A 19 -13.62 -4.25 0.99
C SER A 19 -12.82 -3.10 1.61
N GLN A 20 -13.50 -2.21 2.33
CA GLN A 20 -12.95 -0.91 2.75
C GLN A 20 -11.75 -0.99 3.72
N SER A 21 -11.30 -2.18 4.18
CA SER A 21 -10.24 -2.30 5.19
C SER A 21 -9.19 -3.36 4.85
N ILE A 22 -7.94 -2.93 4.67
CA ILE A 22 -6.78 -3.81 4.56
C ILE A 22 -6.64 -4.74 5.79
N LYS A 23 -7.18 -4.35 6.95
CA LYS A 23 -7.19 -5.15 8.20
C LYS A 23 -8.13 -6.36 8.14
N ALA A 24 -9.04 -6.39 7.16
CA ALA A 24 -9.92 -7.54 6.93
C ALA A 24 -9.22 -8.68 6.19
N LEU A 25 -8.11 -8.39 5.48
CA LEU A 25 -7.33 -9.39 4.78
C LEU A 25 -6.62 -10.32 5.78
N ARG A 26 -6.43 -11.58 5.39
CA ARG A 26 -5.70 -12.59 6.16
C ARG A 26 -4.50 -13.10 5.36
N PRO A 27 -3.48 -12.25 5.13
CA PRO A 27 -2.30 -12.68 4.40
C PRO A 27 -1.50 -13.72 5.20
N SER A 28 -0.96 -14.71 4.50
CA SER A 28 -0.17 -15.82 5.05
C SER A 28 1.34 -15.49 5.13
N MET A 29 1.76 -14.37 4.54
CA MET A 29 3.18 -14.00 4.37
C MET A 29 3.85 -13.44 5.62
N LEU A 30 3.07 -13.02 6.61
CA LEU A 30 3.53 -12.53 7.90
C LEU A 30 2.83 -13.31 9.01
N SER A 31 3.50 -13.52 10.14
CA SER A 31 2.83 -14.03 11.34
C SER A 31 1.81 -13.01 11.86
N GLY A 32 0.83 -13.44 12.66
CA GLY A 32 -0.22 -12.54 13.19
C GLY A 32 0.36 -11.32 13.93
N GLU A 33 1.34 -11.53 14.81
CA GLU A 33 2.00 -10.44 15.55
C GLU A 33 2.83 -9.51 14.66
N GLU A 34 3.45 -10.04 13.60
CA GLU A 34 4.17 -9.21 12.62
C GLU A 34 3.21 -8.40 11.75
N LEU A 35 2.09 -9.00 11.35
CA LEU A 35 1.04 -8.35 10.59
C LEU A 35 0.41 -7.21 11.38
N ASP A 36 0.06 -7.43 12.66
CA ASP A 36 -0.53 -6.39 13.50
C ASP A 36 0.42 -5.20 13.69
N ARG A 37 1.70 -5.47 14.00
CA ARG A 37 2.71 -4.42 14.11
C ARG A 37 2.91 -3.67 12.80
N PHE A 38 2.94 -4.38 11.69
CA PHE A 38 3.07 -3.77 10.36
C PHE A 38 1.86 -2.90 10.02
N LEU A 39 0.64 -3.35 10.31
CA LEU A 39 -0.58 -2.60 10.04
C LEU A 39 -0.68 -1.30 10.86
N VAL A 40 -0.20 -1.31 12.11
CA VAL A 40 -0.09 -0.08 12.92
C VAL A 40 0.87 0.91 12.27
N GLN A 41 2.07 0.45 11.89
CA GLN A 41 3.06 1.30 11.22
C GLN A 41 2.55 1.83 9.88
N LEU A 42 1.85 1.00 9.11
CA LEU A 42 1.28 1.37 7.82
C LEU A 42 0.18 2.45 7.95
N ASP A 43 -0.68 2.35 8.98
CA ASP A 43 -1.70 3.36 9.28
C ASP A 43 -1.04 4.69 9.71
N GLU A 44 -0.02 4.64 10.57
CA GLU A 44 0.73 5.85 10.95
C GLU A 44 1.42 6.52 9.77
N TYR A 45 2.03 5.72 8.88
CA TYR A 45 2.63 6.21 7.65
C TYR A 45 1.59 6.85 6.73
N ALA A 46 0.46 6.17 6.49
CA ALA A 46 -0.62 6.67 5.65
C ALA A 46 -1.19 8.00 6.16
N ARG A 47 -1.37 8.13 7.48
CA ARG A 47 -1.84 9.39 8.10
C ARG A 47 -0.83 10.52 7.94
N ALA A 48 0.46 10.24 8.08
CA ALA A 48 1.51 11.25 7.88
C ALA A 48 1.54 11.72 6.42
N ALA A 49 1.51 10.79 5.47
CA ALA A 49 1.48 11.07 4.04
C ALA A 49 0.21 11.84 3.64
N GLU A 50 -0.96 11.46 4.15
CA GLU A 50 -2.23 12.13 3.86
C GLU A 50 -2.25 13.56 4.41
N ARG A 51 -1.73 13.77 5.63
CA ARG A 51 -1.64 15.11 6.20
C ARG A 51 -0.70 16.01 5.41
N GLU A 52 0.43 15.48 4.94
CA GLU A 52 1.31 16.20 4.03
C GLU A 52 0.58 16.57 2.73
N ARG A 53 -0.09 15.61 2.09
CA ARG A 53 -0.86 15.86 0.85
C ARG A 53 -1.93 16.93 1.06
N HIS A 54 -2.67 16.86 2.17
CA HIS A 54 -3.68 17.85 2.51
C HIS A 54 -3.10 19.26 2.66
N ILE A 55 -1.96 19.39 3.35
CA ILE A 55 -1.28 20.68 3.51
C ILE A 55 -0.81 21.22 2.16
N ARG A 56 -0.19 20.38 1.32
CA ARG A 56 0.24 20.79 -0.03
C ARG A 56 -0.95 21.24 -0.88
N ALA A 57 -2.03 20.47 -0.92
CA ALA A 57 -3.22 20.82 -1.67
C ALA A 57 -3.84 22.17 -1.24
N ARG A 58 -3.83 22.47 0.07
CA ARG A 58 -4.25 23.79 0.58
C ARG A 58 -3.32 24.92 0.15
N CYS A 59 -2.01 24.66 0.10
CA CYS A 59 -1.04 25.64 -0.39
C CYS A 59 -1.20 25.88 -1.90
N ASP A 60 -1.38 24.82 -2.68
CA ASP A 60 -1.60 24.89 -4.13
C ASP A 60 -2.91 25.62 -4.48
N ALA A 61 -3.95 25.46 -3.63
CA ALA A 61 -5.20 26.20 -3.72
C ALA A 61 -5.10 27.65 -3.24
N GLY A 62 -3.92 28.11 -2.76
CA GLY A 62 -3.71 29.47 -2.25
C GLY A 62 -4.38 29.77 -0.91
N ILE A 63 -4.89 28.75 -0.20
CA ILE A 63 -5.56 28.89 1.10
C ILE A 63 -4.54 29.18 2.19
N ASP A 64 -3.44 28.41 2.19
CA ASP A 64 -2.34 28.56 3.15
C ASP A 64 -1.06 29.01 2.41
N ARG A 65 -0.18 29.76 3.08
CA ARG A 65 1.17 30.05 2.56
C ARG A 65 2.11 28.90 2.90
N TRP A 66 2.84 28.41 1.89
CA TRP A 66 3.81 27.33 2.06
C TRP A 66 4.87 27.62 3.14
N GLU A 67 5.34 28.86 3.22
CA GLU A 67 6.36 29.28 4.19
C GLU A 67 5.94 29.07 5.65
N ASP A 68 4.65 29.26 5.93
CA ASP A 68 4.07 29.06 7.27
C ASP A 68 3.93 27.57 7.58
N ARG A 69 3.53 26.78 6.57
CA ARG A 69 3.25 25.36 6.71
C ARG A 69 4.46 24.45 6.60
N ARG A 70 5.57 24.91 6.02
CA ARG A 70 6.78 24.08 5.84
C ARG A 70 7.34 23.52 7.17
N LYS A 71 7.16 24.27 8.27
CA LYS A 71 7.55 23.85 9.63
C LYS A 71 6.72 22.68 10.15
N GLU A 72 5.48 22.54 9.68
CA GLU A 72 4.62 21.40 9.99
C GLU A 72 4.89 20.21 9.04
N VAL A 73 5.24 20.48 7.78
CA VAL A 73 5.50 19.43 6.78
C VAL A 73 6.82 18.71 7.02
N GLY A 74 7.90 19.42 7.37
CA GLY A 74 9.21 18.80 7.61
C GLY A 74 9.16 17.63 8.61
N PRO A 75 8.62 17.83 9.82
CA PRO A 75 8.46 16.75 10.79
C PRO A 75 7.57 15.59 10.32
N LEU A 76 6.57 15.85 9.48
CA LEU A 76 5.73 14.79 8.89
C LEU A 76 6.50 13.93 7.90
N GLN A 77 7.34 14.57 7.07
CA GLN A 77 8.23 13.88 6.13
C GLN A 77 9.28 13.04 6.87
N ASP A 78 9.90 13.60 7.91
CA ASP A 78 10.87 12.89 8.74
C ASP A 78 10.24 11.68 9.42
N LYS A 79 9.05 11.86 10.02
CA LYS A 79 8.29 10.77 10.62
C LYS A 79 7.91 9.70 9.59
N ALA A 80 7.44 10.08 8.42
CA ALA A 80 7.11 9.14 7.35
C ALA A 80 8.35 8.37 6.87
N ALA A 81 9.50 9.05 6.74
CA ALA A 81 10.77 8.42 6.38
C ALA A 81 11.26 7.44 7.45
N GLU A 82 11.12 7.79 8.73
CA GLU A 82 11.45 6.92 9.86
C GLU A 82 10.58 5.66 9.87
N ILE A 83 9.26 5.81 9.77
CA ILE A 83 8.33 4.68 9.71
C ILE A 83 8.65 3.79 8.49
N ARG A 84 8.96 4.39 7.34
CA ARG A 84 9.37 3.63 6.14
C ARG A 84 10.67 2.86 6.35
N ARG A 85 11.63 3.36 7.15
CA ARG A 85 12.83 2.61 7.54
C ARG A 85 12.48 1.38 8.37
N PHE A 86 11.59 1.50 9.35
CA PHE A 86 11.12 0.37 10.16
C PHE A 86 10.36 -0.66 9.32
N MET A 87 9.49 -0.21 8.42
CA MET A 87 8.72 -1.08 7.52
C MET A 87 9.57 -1.73 6.43
N ARG A 88 10.82 -1.30 6.20
CA ARG A 88 11.68 -1.81 5.10
C ARG A 88 11.84 -3.33 5.12
N LYS A 89 12.06 -3.91 6.30
CA LYS A 89 12.21 -5.37 6.45
C LYS A 89 10.88 -6.08 6.17
N PRO A 90 9.75 -5.75 6.83
CA PRO A 90 8.43 -6.29 6.49
C PRO A 90 8.06 -6.17 5.00
N ILE A 91 8.27 -4.99 4.39
CA ILE A 91 8.01 -4.76 2.95
C ILE A 91 8.84 -5.70 2.08
N THR A 92 10.11 -5.92 2.45
CA THR A 92 10.98 -6.85 1.71
C THR A 92 10.50 -8.29 1.87
N THR A 93 10.05 -8.68 3.06
CA THR A 93 9.45 -10.01 3.31
C THR A 93 8.20 -10.20 2.46
N ILE A 94 7.26 -9.24 2.52
CA ILE A 94 6.03 -9.24 1.71
C ILE A 94 6.38 -9.37 0.22
N ARG A 95 7.36 -8.59 -0.27
CA ARG A 95 7.76 -8.62 -1.70
C ARG A 95 8.30 -9.98 -2.16
N LYS A 96 9.05 -10.67 -1.29
CA LYS A 96 9.71 -11.93 -1.64
C LYS A 96 8.84 -13.16 -1.39
N ALA A 97 7.88 -13.07 -0.48
CA ALA A 97 6.98 -14.18 -0.19
C ALA A 97 6.14 -14.49 -1.44
N ARG A 98 6.01 -15.77 -1.80
CA ARG A 98 5.08 -16.20 -2.85
C ARG A 98 3.66 -16.03 -2.34
N SER A 99 2.79 -15.43 -3.14
CA SER A 99 1.36 -15.35 -2.79
C SER A 99 0.73 -16.74 -2.90
N LYS A 100 0.07 -17.20 -1.84
CA LYS A 100 -0.62 -18.49 -1.79
C LYS A 100 -2.13 -18.34 -1.85
N THR A 101 -2.64 -17.18 -1.47
CA THR A 101 -4.08 -16.88 -1.43
C THR A 101 -4.39 -15.59 -2.18
N ILE A 102 -5.67 -15.38 -2.51
CA ILE A 102 -6.12 -14.10 -3.07
C ILE A 102 -5.87 -12.95 -2.09
N ASP A 103 -6.01 -13.20 -0.78
CA ASP A 103 -5.73 -12.23 0.27
C ASP A 103 -4.26 -11.77 0.25
N ASP A 104 -3.31 -12.65 -0.05
CA ASP A 104 -1.90 -12.28 -0.20
C ASP A 104 -1.70 -11.28 -1.35
N ILE A 105 -2.34 -11.54 -2.49
CA ILE A 105 -2.27 -10.69 -3.68
C ILE A 105 -2.90 -9.33 -3.41
N LEU A 106 -4.11 -9.33 -2.85
CA LEU A 106 -4.84 -8.11 -2.48
C LEU A 106 -4.08 -7.29 -1.43
N PHE A 107 -3.45 -7.96 -0.47
CA PHE A 107 -2.66 -7.31 0.56
C PHE A 107 -1.42 -6.65 -0.03
N LYS A 108 -0.67 -7.34 -0.88
CA LYS A 108 0.47 -6.73 -1.61
C LYS A 108 0.03 -5.50 -2.41
N ALA A 109 -1.08 -5.60 -3.13
CA ALA A 109 -1.61 -4.49 -3.93
C ALA A 109 -1.94 -3.26 -3.07
N ALA A 110 -2.62 -3.47 -1.94
CA ALA A 110 -2.92 -2.39 -1.02
C ALA A 110 -1.64 -1.75 -0.42
N VAL A 111 -0.63 -2.55 -0.09
CA VAL A 111 0.64 -2.03 0.44
C VAL A 111 1.40 -1.21 -0.62
N VAL A 112 1.39 -1.62 -1.90
CA VAL A 112 1.99 -0.82 -3.00
C VAL A 112 1.37 0.56 -3.05
N GLU A 113 0.05 0.63 -3.12
CA GLU A 113 -0.66 1.89 -3.30
C GLU A 113 -0.40 2.88 -2.16
N ILE A 114 -0.26 2.35 -0.93
CA ILE A 114 0.03 3.16 0.24
C ILE A 114 1.49 3.63 0.24
N VAL A 115 2.45 2.73 0.00
CA VAL A 115 3.89 2.98 0.27
C VAL A 115 4.69 3.43 -0.96
N ASP A 116 4.31 2.97 -2.14
CA ASP A 116 4.97 3.24 -3.42
C ASP A 116 3.88 3.52 -4.48
N PRO A 117 3.19 4.68 -4.43
CA PRO A 117 2.26 5.06 -5.48
C PRO A 117 3.03 5.24 -6.79
N TYR A 118 3.08 4.17 -7.59
CA TYR A 118 3.56 4.06 -8.96
C TYR A 118 4.58 5.11 -9.43
N ASP A 119 5.82 5.06 -8.91
CA ASP A 119 6.99 5.65 -9.57
C ASP A 119 7.83 4.51 -10.16
N CYS A 120 7.33 3.97 -11.27
CA CYS A 120 7.81 2.74 -11.90
C CYS A 120 8.72 3.05 -13.08
N VAL A 121 9.86 3.70 -12.85
CA VAL A 121 10.79 3.98 -13.96
C VAL A 121 11.80 2.84 -14.15
N TRP A 122 12.32 2.20 -13.08
CA TRP A 122 13.43 1.22 -13.21
C TRP A 122 13.55 0.13 -12.11
N SER A 123 12.51 -0.13 -11.31
CA SER A 123 12.67 -0.88 -10.04
C SER A 123 11.81 -2.15 -9.95
N LYS A 124 12.38 -3.21 -9.35
CA LYS A 124 11.69 -4.40 -8.84
C LYS A 124 10.78 -3.99 -7.66
N THR A 125 9.70 -3.27 -7.96
CA THR A 125 8.71 -2.78 -6.99
C THR A 125 7.75 -3.90 -6.57
N LEU A 126 7.05 -3.70 -5.45
CA LEU A 126 5.98 -4.60 -5.01
C LEU A 126 4.90 -4.79 -6.11
N GLY A 127 4.73 -3.83 -7.02
CA GLY A 127 3.88 -3.94 -8.22
C GLY A 127 4.26 -5.11 -9.15
N HIS A 128 5.54 -5.30 -9.41
CA HIS A 128 6.01 -6.41 -10.27
C HIS A 128 5.79 -7.78 -9.63
N SER A 129 5.92 -7.90 -8.30
CA SER A 129 5.61 -9.15 -7.60
C SER A 129 4.13 -9.51 -7.72
N ILE A 130 3.23 -8.53 -7.68
CA ILE A 130 1.78 -8.77 -7.82
C ILE A 130 1.44 -9.27 -9.21
N VAL A 131 2.01 -8.68 -10.27
CA VAL A 131 1.79 -9.14 -11.66
C VAL A 131 2.23 -10.59 -11.81
N ASN A 132 3.41 -10.95 -11.29
CA ASN A 132 3.88 -12.34 -11.32
C ASN A 132 2.97 -13.29 -10.53
N ASP A 133 2.49 -12.86 -9.37
CA ASP A 133 1.56 -13.66 -8.57
C ASP A 133 0.20 -13.85 -9.27
N LEU A 134 -0.33 -12.81 -9.92
CA LEU A 134 -1.57 -12.88 -10.70
C LEU A 134 -1.41 -13.81 -11.90
N LEU A 135 -0.30 -13.71 -12.64
CA LEU A 135 0.00 -14.61 -13.76
C LEU A 135 0.17 -16.06 -13.29
N SER A 136 0.81 -16.28 -12.13
CA SER A 136 0.95 -17.61 -11.54
C SER A 136 -0.41 -18.18 -11.10
N ALA A 137 -1.25 -17.36 -10.46
CA ALA A 137 -2.58 -17.76 -10.00
C ALA A 137 -3.54 -18.03 -11.17
N ALA A 138 -3.45 -17.27 -12.27
CA ALA A 138 -4.26 -17.51 -13.47
C ALA A 138 -3.93 -18.86 -14.15
N CYS A 139 -2.70 -19.35 -14.03
CA CYS A 139 -2.31 -20.70 -14.47
C CYS A 139 -2.87 -21.79 -13.55
N GLU A 140 -3.04 -21.52 -12.25
CA GLU A 140 -3.57 -22.49 -11.27
C GLU A 140 -5.12 -22.50 -11.22
N TRP A 141 -5.80 -21.40 -11.56
CA TRP A 141 -7.28 -21.31 -11.54
C TRP A 141 -7.97 -21.76 -12.83
N ARG A 142 -7.21 -21.99 -13.91
CA ARG A 142 -7.72 -22.53 -15.19
C ARG A 142 -7.49 -24.04 -15.35
N ALA A 143 -6.91 -24.71 -14.36
CA ALA A 143 -6.61 -26.15 -14.38
C ALA A 143 -7.63 -26.95 -13.56
#